data_AF-A0A3Q7HAV3-F1
#
_entry.id   AF-A0A3Q7HAV3-F1
#
_cell.length_a   1.000
_cell.length_b   1.000
_cell.length_c   1.000
_cell.angle_alpha   90.00
_cell.angle_beta   90.00
_cell.angle_gamma   90.00
#
_symmetry.space_group_name_H-M   'P 1'
#
loop_
_entity.id
_entity.type
_entity.pdbx_description
1 polymer ?
#
loop_
_entity_poly.entity_id
_entity_poly.type
_entity_poly.pdbx_seq_one_letter_code
_entity_poly.pdbx_strand_id
1 'polypeptide(L)'
;MWPDLIQKAKDGGLDVIETYVFWNGHEPSPGKFNFEGRYDLVKFIKLVQQAGLYLNLRIGPYICAEWNFGGFPVWLKCVPGMEFRADNQPFKILPMVSTMKILNLINPTNLKFGQKSGLPGIQNLVVRRPAEDMAFTVARFIQNSGSFFNYYMYHGGTNFGRTTAGRFIATSYDYDAPLDEYGLLNEPKYGHMRDLHKAIKLLNQPWFHPMQKSLGSEKIKRLLM
;
A
#
# COMPACT_ATOMS: atom_id res chain seq x y z
N MET A 1 -4.69 -15.89 6.57
CA MET A 1 -3.89 -15.15 5.57
C MET A 1 -3.12 -13.99 6.20
N TRP A 2 -3.75 -12.97 6.80
CA TRP A 2 -3.01 -11.78 7.26
C TRP A 2 -1.75 -12.04 8.12
N PRO A 3 -1.76 -12.88 9.17
CA PRO A 3 -0.54 -13.09 9.96
C PRO A 3 0.62 -13.64 9.12
N ASP A 4 0.33 -14.60 8.23
CA ASP A 4 1.34 -15.21 7.34
C ASP A 4 1.86 -14.21 6.29
N LEU A 5 0.97 -13.43 5.65
CA LEU A 5 1.37 -12.39 4.69
C LEU A 5 2.24 -11.31 5.35
N ILE A 6 1.87 -10.87 6.55
CA ILE A 6 2.62 -9.87 7.34
C ILE A 6 3.99 -10.44 7.73
N GLN A 7 4.05 -11.70 8.14
CA GLN A 7 5.31 -12.37 8.48
C GLN A 7 6.23 -12.46 7.26
N LYS A 8 5.71 -12.89 6.10
CA LYS A 8 6.46 -12.91 4.83
C LYS A 8 6.94 -11.52 4.42
N ALA A 9 6.12 -10.48 4.60
CA ALA A 9 6.55 -9.10 4.36
C ALA A 9 7.73 -8.68 5.26
N LYS A 10 7.68 -9.05 6.54
CA LYS A 10 8.77 -8.81 7.50
C LYS A 10 10.04 -9.58 7.12
N ASP A 11 9.91 -10.86 6.82
CA ASP A 11 11.04 -11.72 6.42
C ASP A 11 11.63 -11.29 5.05
N GLY A 12 10.79 -10.73 4.20
CA GLY A 12 11.15 -10.06 2.96
C GLY A 12 11.84 -8.71 3.16
N GLY A 13 11.95 -8.23 4.40
CA GLY A 13 12.74 -7.06 4.77
C GLY A 13 11.97 -5.74 4.82
N LEU A 14 10.64 -5.73 4.67
CA LEU A 14 9.85 -4.51 4.79
C LEU A 14 9.88 -3.95 6.22
N ASP A 15 9.86 -2.62 6.33
CA ASP A 15 9.72 -1.90 7.60
C ASP A 15 8.31 -1.32 7.79
N VAL A 16 7.56 -1.16 6.70
CA VAL A 16 6.23 -0.52 6.67
C VAL A 16 5.27 -1.37 5.82
N ILE A 17 4.05 -1.57 6.30
CA ILE A 17 2.92 -2.04 5.49
C ILE A 17 2.09 -0.83 5.06
N GLU A 18 1.80 -0.71 3.77
CA GLU A 18 0.90 0.31 3.23
C GLU A 18 -0.46 -0.30 2.88
N THR A 19 -1.54 0.38 3.22
CA THR A 19 -2.89 -0.06 2.80
C THR A 19 -3.83 1.12 2.61
N TYR A 20 -4.82 0.93 1.74
CA TYR A 20 -5.95 1.84 1.59
C TYR A 20 -7.05 1.53 2.60
N VAL A 21 -7.90 2.53 2.85
CA VAL A 21 -9.17 2.34 3.56
C VAL A 21 -10.32 2.32 2.55
N PHE A 22 -11.05 1.22 2.49
CA PHE A 22 -12.12 1.00 1.50
C PHE A 22 -13.47 1.49 2.03
N TRP A 23 -13.72 2.80 1.94
CA TRP A 23 -14.91 3.43 2.55
C TRP A 23 -16.23 2.77 2.14
N ASN A 24 -16.43 2.45 0.87
CA ASN A 24 -17.64 1.76 0.39
C ASN A 24 -17.92 0.40 1.06
N GLY A 25 -16.87 -0.32 1.47
CA GLY A 25 -17.00 -1.57 2.22
C GLY A 25 -17.26 -1.33 3.70
N HIS A 26 -16.67 -0.27 4.25
CA HIS A 26 -16.87 0.13 5.65
C HIS A 26 -18.20 0.84 5.91
N GLU A 27 -18.85 1.44 4.91
CA GLU A 27 -20.15 2.10 5.05
C GLU A 27 -21.07 1.77 3.86
N PRO A 28 -21.58 0.52 3.77
CA PRO A 28 -22.41 0.06 2.65
C PRO A 28 -23.72 0.86 2.49
N SER A 29 -24.22 1.47 3.56
CA SER A 29 -25.35 2.39 3.56
C SER A 29 -25.13 3.51 4.59
N PRO A 30 -25.72 4.70 4.40
CA PRO A 30 -25.43 5.86 5.25
C PRO A 30 -25.58 5.54 6.75
N GLY A 31 -24.52 5.79 7.51
CA GLY A 31 -24.47 5.62 8.96
C GLY A 31 -24.31 4.17 9.45
N LYS A 32 -24.37 3.15 8.58
CA LYS A 32 -24.19 1.74 8.96
C LYS A 32 -22.79 1.28 8.62
N PHE A 33 -21.96 1.11 9.65
CA PHE A 33 -20.56 0.74 9.48
C PHE A 33 -20.31 -0.77 9.56
N ASN A 34 -19.32 -1.25 8.81
CA ASN A 34 -18.87 -2.63 8.82
C ASN A 34 -17.35 -2.69 9.08
N PHE A 35 -16.98 -3.33 10.20
CA PHE A 35 -15.59 -3.62 10.58
C PHE A 35 -15.41 -5.10 10.96
N GLU A 36 -16.18 -5.98 10.33
CA GLU A 36 -16.16 -7.42 10.61
C GLU A 36 -15.41 -8.20 9.53
N GLY A 37 -14.95 -9.40 9.89
CA GLY A 37 -14.30 -10.33 8.97
C GLY A 37 -13.10 -9.69 8.25
N ARG A 38 -13.10 -9.71 6.92
CA ARG A 38 -12.04 -9.09 6.10
C ARG A 38 -12.05 -7.56 6.07
N TYR A 39 -13.10 -6.93 6.62
CA TYR A 39 -13.19 -5.49 6.81
C TYR A 39 -12.80 -5.07 8.25
N ASP A 40 -12.31 -5.99 9.09
CA ASP A 40 -11.78 -5.66 10.41
C ASP A 40 -10.41 -4.98 10.32
N LEU A 41 -10.44 -3.69 9.99
CA LEU A 41 -9.26 -2.84 9.85
C LEU A 41 -8.50 -2.71 11.17
N VAL A 42 -9.20 -2.64 12.30
CA VAL A 42 -8.56 -2.51 13.62
C VAL A 42 -7.72 -3.76 13.92
N LYS A 43 -8.25 -4.96 13.67
CA LYS A 43 -7.50 -6.21 13.81
C LYS A 43 -6.31 -6.25 12.87
N PHE A 44 -6.47 -5.86 11.60
CA PHE A 44 -5.35 -5.80 10.66
C PHE A 44 -4.21 -4.91 11.17
N ILE A 45 -4.54 -3.71 11.65
CA ILE A 45 -3.56 -2.75 12.20
C ILE A 45 -2.85 -3.33 13.43
N LYS A 46 -3.59 -3.97 14.33
CA LYS A 46 -3.01 -4.65 15.50
C LYS A 46 -2.05 -5.77 15.10
N LEU A 47 -2.37 -6.55 14.07
CA LEU A 47 -1.48 -7.61 13.56
C LEU A 47 -0.18 -7.03 12.99
N VAL A 48 -0.25 -5.93 12.24
CA VAL A 48 0.95 -5.23 11.73
C VAL A 48 1.81 -4.72 12.89
N GLN A 49 1.19 -4.12 13.91
CA GLN A 49 1.88 -3.65 15.11
C GLN A 49 2.52 -4.81 15.89
N GLN A 50 1.82 -5.94 16.06
CA GLN A 50 2.34 -7.14 16.73
C GLN A 50 3.54 -7.74 16.00
N ALA A 51 3.57 -7.65 14.67
CA ALA A 51 4.73 -8.03 13.88
C ALA A 51 5.92 -7.06 14.03
N GLY A 52 5.74 -5.90 14.66
CA GLY A 52 6.77 -4.88 14.83
C GLY A 52 7.04 -4.06 13.56
N LEU A 53 6.07 -3.99 12.65
CA LEU A 53 6.13 -3.17 11.44
C LEU A 53 5.40 -1.85 11.66
N TYR A 54 5.81 -0.81 10.94
CA TYR A 54 5.03 0.43 10.85
C TYR A 54 3.86 0.26 9.87
N LEU A 55 2.89 1.16 9.94
CA LEU A 55 1.77 1.23 9.00
C LEU A 55 1.73 2.61 8.33
N ASN A 56 1.62 2.60 7.00
CA ASN A 56 1.20 3.76 6.21
C ASN A 56 -0.27 3.60 5.83
N LEU A 57 -1.16 4.33 6.52
CA LEU A 57 -2.60 4.23 6.28
C LEU A 57 -3.07 5.30 5.28
N ARG A 58 -3.51 4.87 4.10
CA ARG A 58 -3.97 5.74 3.02
C ARG A 58 -5.50 5.83 3.03
N ILE A 59 -6.01 6.77 3.81
CA ILE A 59 -7.43 6.80 4.20
C ILE A 59 -8.38 7.19 3.05
N GLY A 60 -7.90 7.95 2.06
CA GLY A 60 -8.73 8.42 0.95
C GLY A 60 -9.29 9.84 1.15
N PRO A 61 -10.58 10.09 0.90
CA PRO A 61 -11.68 9.13 0.76
C PRO A 61 -11.81 8.48 -0.63
N TYR A 62 -11.17 9.07 -1.65
CA TYR A 62 -10.96 8.44 -2.94
C TYR A 62 -9.61 7.72 -2.92
N ILE A 63 -9.60 6.45 -3.31
CA ILE A 63 -8.39 5.62 -3.29
C ILE A 63 -8.00 5.09 -4.67
N CYS A 64 -8.89 5.19 -5.67
CA CYS A 64 -8.72 4.52 -6.96
C CYS A 64 -8.60 3.00 -6.76
N ALA A 65 -7.38 2.50 -6.61
CA ALA A 65 -7.03 1.13 -6.21
C ALA A 65 -7.64 0.03 -7.09
N GLU A 66 -7.99 0.35 -8.33
CA GLU A 66 -8.75 -0.53 -9.23
C GLU A 66 -10.01 -1.11 -8.53
N TRP A 67 -10.54 -0.35 -7.57
CA TRP A 67 -11.60 -0.77 -6.68
C TRP A 67 -12.93 -0.19 -7.11
N ASN A 68 -14.01 -0.86 -6.74
CA ASN A 68 -15.36 -0.49 -7.09
C ASN A 68 -15.63 0.97 -6.72
N PHE A 69 -15.99 1.76 -7.73
CA PHE A 69 -16.27 3.20 -7.62
C PHE A 69 -15.15 4.02 -6.94
N GLY A 70 -13.90 3.55 -7.03
CA GLY A 70 -12.72 4.22 -6.47
C GLY A 70 -12.72 4.32 -4.94
N GLY A 71 -13.51 3.47 -4.27
CA GLY A 71 -13.70 3.46 -2.82
C GLY A 71 -14.91 4.26 -2.32
N PHE A 72 -15.58 5.05 -3.17
CA PHE A 72 -16.77 5.76 -2.75
C PHE A 72 -17.97 4.84 -2.57
N PRO A 73 -18.78 5.01 -1.51
CA PRO A 73 -20.08 4.37 -1.45
C PRO A 73 -20.99 4.87 -2.56
N VAL A 74 -21.73 3.98 -3.23
CA VAL A 74 -22.61 4.35 -4.35
C VAL A 74 -23.71 5.32 -3.92
N TRP A 75 -24.24 5.17 -2.70
CA TRP A 75 -25.26 6.06 -2.14
C TRP A 75 -24.80 7.51 -2.05
N LEU A 76 -23.48 7.77 -1.99
CA LEU A 76 -22.93 9.12 -1.94
C LEU A 76 -23.32 9.92 -3.18
N LYS A 77 -23.42 9.27 -4.34
CA LYS A 77 -23.86 9.89 -5.60
C LYS A 77 -25.30 10.41 -5.54
N CYS A 78 -26.14 9.82 -4.69
CA CYS A 78 -27.55 10.17 -4.58
C CYS A 78 -27.80 11.34 -3.60
N VAL A 79 -26.75 11.87 -2.96
CA VAL A 79 -26.87 13.03 -2.09
C VAL A 79 -27.18 14.28 -2.94
N PRO A 80 -28.22 15.08 -2.60
CA PRO A 80 -28.55 16.28 -3.36
C PRO A 80 -27.36 17.26 -3.46
N GLY A 81 -27.11 17.76 -4.67
CA GLY A 81 -26.02 18.71 -4.93
C GLY A 81 -24.61 18.12 -4.82
N MET A 82 -24.47 16.79 -4.86
CA MET A 82 -23.17 16.12 -4.74
C MET A 82 -22.32 16.25 -6.00
N GLU A 83 -21.08 16.71 -5.83
CA GLU A 83 -20.05 16.70 -6.87
C GLU A 83 -18.75 16.09 -6.33
N PHE A 84 -18.29 15.03 -6.97
CA PHE A 84 -17.14 14.27 -6.47
C PHE A 84 -15.83 14.97 -6.76
N ARG A 85 -14.94 15.01 -5.76
CA ARG A 85 -13.56 15.53 -5.88
C ARG A 85 -13.50 17.01 -6.33
N ALA A 86 -14.56 17.76 -6.07
CA ALA A 86 -14.66 19.19 -6.33
C ALA A 86 -14.73 19.98 -5.01
N ASP A 87 -14.62 21.31 -5.10
CA ASP A 87 -14.98 22.20 -4.00
C ASP A 87 -16.52 22.23 -3.85
N ASN A 88 -17.07 21.20 -3.21
CA ASN A 88 -18.50 20.98 -3.06
C ASN A 88 -18.81 20.68 -1.59
N GLN A 89 -19.71 21.44 -0.97
CA GLN A 89 -20.00 21.35 0.47
C GLN A 89 -20.41 19.94 0.92
N PRO A 90 -21.40 19.26 0.28
CA PRO A 90 -21.72 17.87 0.58
C PRO A 90 -20.52 16.93 0.50
N PHE A 91 -19.66 17.09 -0.51
CA PHE A 91 -18.47 16.27 -0.71
C PHE A 91 -17.33 16.60 0.28
N LYS A 92 -17.27 17.81 0.84
CA LYS A 92 -16.29 18.13 1.91
C LYS A 92 -16.70 17.51 3.25
N ILE A 93 -17.98 17.55 3.58
CA ILE A 93 -18.48 17.17 4.92
C ILE A 93 -18.59 15.65 5.08
N LEU A 94 -19.26 14.95 4.15
CA LEU A 94 -19.61 13.54 4.33
C LEU A 94 -18.40 12.61 4.41
N PRO A 95 -17.38 12.74 3.54
CA PRO A 95 -16.17 11.93 3.66
C PRO A 95 -15.35 12.27 4.89
N MET A 96 -15.35 13.53 5.34
CA MET A 96 -14.67 13.95 6.57
C MET A 96 -15.30 13.27 7.79
N VAL A 97 -16.63 13.29 7.91
CA VAL A 97 -17.34 12.63 9.02
C VAL A 97 -17.06 11.13 9.04
N SER A 98 -17.10 10.48 7.87
CA SER A 98 -16.85 9.04 7.76
C SER A 98 -15.40 8.69 8.10
N THR A 99 -14.45 9.50 7.61
CA THR A 99 -13.02 9.37 7.93
C THR A 99 -12.79 9.52 9.44
N MET A 100 -13.39 10.53 10.08
CA MET A 100 -13.25 10.73 11.53
C MET A 100 -13.82 9.57 12.33
N LYS A 101 -14.94 8.98 11.89
CA LYS A 101 -15.47 7.76 12.52
C LYS A 101 -14.50 6.58 12.39
N ILE A 102 -13.96 6.34 11.19
CA ILE A 102 -12.97 5.27 10.97
C ILE A 102 -11.74 5.49 11.86
N LEU A 103 -11.24 6.73 11.93
CA LEU A 103 -10.08 7.09 12.76
C LEU A 103 -10.35 6.93 14.25
N ASN A 104 -11.51 7.33 14.76
CA ASN A 104 -11.85 7.19 16.17
C ASN A 104 -11.95 5.71 16.61
N LEU A 105 -12.29 4.81 15.68
CA LEU A 105 -12.31 3.37 15.95
C LEU A 105 -10.89 2.76 15.99
N ILE A 106 -9.92 3.40 15.34
CA ILE A 106 -8.54 2.97 15.29
C ILE A 106 -7.75 3.80 16.32
N ASN A 107 -7.62 3.32 17.55
CA ASN A 107 -6.83 4.00 18.59
C ASN A 107 -5.39 4.29 18.06
N PRO A 108 -5.03 5.56 17.76
CA PRO A 108 -4.03 5.87 16.74
C PRO A 108 -2.58 5.82 17.22
N THR A 109 -2.27 5.20 18.35
CA THR A 109 -1.03 5.43 19.10
C THR A 109 0.29 5.05 18.39
N ASN A 110 0.29 4.55 17.15
CA ASN A 110 1.50 4.36 16.33
C ASN A 110 1.27 4.50 14.80
N LEU A 111 0.29 5.29 14.36
CA LEU A 111 -0.01 5.45 12.92
C LEU A 111 0.82 6.56 12.27
N LYS A 112 1.45 6.27 11.12
CA LYS A 112 1.98 7.29 10.21
C LYS A 112 1.01 7.47 9.04
N PHE A 113 0.58 8.69 8.80
CA PHE A 113 -0.32 9.02 7.69
C PHE A 113 0.48 9.37 6.44
N GLY A 114 0.25 8.66 5.34
CA GLY A 114 0.86 8.95 4.04
C GLY A 114 0.05 9.95 3.21
N GLN A 115 0.74 10.69 2.34
CA GLN A 115 0.09 11.58 1.38
C GLN A 115 -0.54 10.82 0.19
N LYS A 116 -1.48 11.50 -0.49
CA LYS A 116 -2.17 11.01 -1.69
C LYS A 116 -1.17 10.79 -2.84
N SER A 117 -1.02 9.54 -3.29
CA SER A 117 -0.36 9.21 -4.56
C SER A 117 -1.29 8.38 -5.45
N GLY A 118 -1.98 9.02 -6.39
CA GLY A 118 -2.84 8.32 -7.35
C GLY A 118 -2.48 8.75 -8.76
N LEU A 119 -1.67 7.94 -9.45
CA LEU A 119 -1.66 7.94 -10.91
C LEU A 119 -2.71 6.91 -11.36
N PRO A 120 -3.64 7.27 -12.26
CA PRO A 120 -4.61 6.31 -12.79
C PRO A 120 -3.89 5.34 -13.74
N GLY A 121 -3.62 4.13 -13.28
CA GLY A 121 -3.13 3.05 -14.12
C GLY A 121 -4.29 2.13 -14.48
N ILE A 122 -4.73 2.12 -15.73
CA ILE A 122 -5.66 1.08 -16.22
C ILE A 122 -4.82 -0.20 -16.40
N GLN A 123 -4.82 -1.09 -15.40
CA GLN A 123 -4.15 -2.39 -15.49
C GLN A 123 -5.18 -3.49 -15.80
N ASN A 124 -5.59 -3.58 -17.05
CA ASN A 124 -6.37 -4.72 -17.55
C ASN A 124 -5.47 -5.91 -17.98
N LEU A 125 -4.15 -5.77 -17.86
CA LEU A 125 -3.16 -6.80 -18.12
C LEU A 125 -2.16 -6.78 -16.95
N VAL A 126 -1.86 -7.95 -16.37
CA VAL A 126 -0.72 -8.09 -15.46
C VAL A 126 0.53 -7.84 -16.30
N VAL A 127 1.02 -6.59 -16.30
CA VAL A 127 2.29 -6.26 -16.94
C VAL A 127 3.37 -6.85 -16.06
N ARG A 128 3.94 -7.97 -16.51
CA ARG A 128 5.02 -8.62 -15.79
C ARG A 128 6.22 -7.68 -15.73
N ARG A 129 6.63 -7.32 -14.52
CA ARG A 129 7.81 -6.50 -14.29
C ARG A 129 8.93 -7.39 -13.78
N PRO A 130 10.04 -7.54 -14.52
CA PRO A 130 11.19 -8.32 -14.08
C PRO A 130 11.71 -7.86 -12.71
N ALA A 131 12.23 -8.80 -11.92
CA ALA A 131 12.74 -8.52 -10.59
C ALA A 131 13.92 -7.54 -10.64
N GLU A 132 14.74 -7.65 -11.68
CA GLU A 132 15.93 -6.86 -11.95
C GLU A 132 15.57 -5.39 -12.22
N ASP A 133 14.54 -5.14 -13.03
CA ASP A 133 14.08 -3.77 -13.33
C ASP A 133 13.47 -3.10 -12.09
N MET A 134 12.74 -3.88 -11.28
CA MET A 134 12.20 -3.40 -10.01
C MET A 134 13.32 -3.05 -9.03
N ALA A 135 14.32 -3.92 -8.87
CA ALA A 135 15.49 -3.67 -8.03
C ALA A 135 16.28 -2.45 -8.50
N PHE A 136 16.53 -2.36 -9.81
CA PHE A 136 17.22 -1.23 -10.43
C PHE A 136 16.51 0.09 -10.14
N THR A 137 15.17 0.13 -10.26
CA THR A 137 14.41 1.35 -10.00
C THR A 137 14.45 1.77 -8.54
N VAL A 138 14.34 0.82 -7.60
CA VAL A 138 14.45 1.09 -6.17
C VAL A 138 15.86 1.58 -5.82
N ALA A 139 16.89 0.87 -6.28
CA ALA A 139 18.28 1.28 -6.09
C ALA A 139 18.54 2.69 -6.69
N ARG A 140 17.99 2.96 -7.88
CA ARG A 140 18.08 4.26 -8.56
C ARG A 140 17.39 5.39 -7.81
N PHE A 141 16.29 5.09 -7.13
CA PHE A 141 15.60 6.05 -6.27
C PHE A 141 16.42 6.35 -5.01
N ILE A 142 16.90 5.31 -4.32
CA ILE A 142 17.71 5.45 -3.09
C ILE A 142 19.03 6.18 -3.35
N GLN A 143 19.76 5.84 -4.43
CA GLN A 143 21.02 6.54 -4.76
C GLN A 143 20.82 8.04 -5.03
N ASN A 144 19.62 8.46 -5.38
CA ASN A 144 19.24 9.85 -5.64
C ASN A 144 18.55 10.49 -4.42
N SER A 145 18.99 10.12 -3.21
CA SER A 145 18.49 10.64 -1.94
C SER A 145 17.03 10.30 -1.62
N GLY A 146 16.46 9.31 -2.31
CA GLY A 146 15.17 8.73 -1.95
C GLY A 146 15.23 8.07 -0.57
N SER A 147 14.24 8.33 0.29
CA SER A 147 14.24 7.86 1.69
C SER A 147 13.02 7.02 2.07
N PHE A 148 12.02 6.94 1.19
CA PHE A 148 10.83 6.10 1.35
C PHE A 148 10.35 5.62 -0.01
N PHE A 149 10.20 4.31 -0.17
CA PHE A 149 9.57 3.68 -1.32
C PHE A 149 8.59 2.62 -0.82
N ASN A 150 7.55 2.36 -1.60
CA ASN A 150 6.55 1.35 -1.29
C ASN A 150 6.22 0.53 -2.55
N TYR A 151 6.05 -0.78 -2.38
CA TYR A 151 5.64 -1.66 -3.47
C TYR A 151 4.12 -1.64 -3.61
N TYR A 152 3.65 -1.17 -4.76
CA TYR A 152 2.26 -1.31 -5.16
C TYR A 152 2.17 -2.36 -6.29
N MET A 153 1.84 -3.62 -6.02
CA MET A 153 1.51 -4.25 -4.72
C MET A 153 2.65 -5.11 -4.17
N TYR A 154 2.77 -5.23 -2.84
CA TYR A 154 3.61 -6.26 -2.22
C TYR A 154 2.90 -7.61 -2.12
N HIS A 155 1.60 -7.59 -1.80
CA HIS A 155 0.63 -8.65 -2.02
C HIS A 155 -0.62 -8.00 -2.59
N GLY A 156 -1.04 -8.43 -3.78
CA GLY A 156 -2.23 -7.87 -4.42
C GLY A 156 -3.51 -8.58 -3.98
N GLY A 157 -3.56 -9.91 -4.11
CA GLY A 157 -4.66 -10.74 -3.62
C GLY A 157 -5.84 -10.83 -4.60
N THR A 158 -7.07 -10.83 -4.06
CA THR A 158 -8.29 -11.11 -4.84
C THR A 158 -9.40 -10.11 -4.54
N ASN A 159 -10.06 -9.65 -5.59
CA ASN A 159 -11.29 -8.88 -5.53
C ASN A 159 -12.50 -9.80 -5.24
N PHE A 160 -12.64 -10.32 -4.02
CA PHE A 160 -13.76 -11.23 -3.71
C PHE A 160 -15.12 -10.54 -3.70
N GLY A 161 -16.17 -11.27 -4.09
CA GLY A 161 -17.54 -10.78 -4.07
C GLY A 161 -17.84 -9.88 -5.28
N ARG A 162 -18.78 -8.94 -5.10
CA ARG A 162 -19.34 -8.13 -6.20
C ARG A 162 -19.28 -6.62 -5.98
N THR A 163 -18.54 -6.19 -4.96
CA THR A 163 -18.42 -4.78 -4.54
C THR A 163 -16.97 -4.35 -4.34
N THR A 164 -16.02 -5.12 -4.87
CA THR A 164 -14.58 -4.96 -4.67
C THR A 164 -13.88 -4.55 -5.96
N ALA A 165 -13.96 -5.36 -7.01
CA ALA A 165 -13.37 -5.03 -8.32
C ALA A 165 -13.99 -3.76 -8.92
N GLY A 166 -13.14 -2.90 -9.47
CA GLY A 166 -13.52 -1.81 -10.35
C GLY A 166 -14.09 -2.30 -11.68
N ARG A 167 -14.52 -1.36 -12.53
CA ARG A 167 -15.11 -1.70 -13.83
C ARG A 167 -14.08 -2.41 -14.72
N PHE A 168 -14.43 -3.61 -15.19
CA PHE A 168 -13.58 -4.50 -16.01
C PHE A 168 -12.28 -4.97 -15.34
N ILE A 169 -12.12 -4.72 -14.03
CA ILE A 169 -11.00 -5.27 -13.27
C ILE A 169 -11.29 -6.75 -12.99
N ALA A 170 -10.29 -7.59 -13.20
CA ALA A 170 -10.39 -9.02 -12.97
C ALA A 170 -10.66 -9.34 -11.49
N THR A 171 -11.17 -10.55 -11.23
CA THR A 171 -11.26 -11.06 -9.85
C THR A 171 -9.87 -11.22 -9.25
N SER A 172 -8.90 -11.71 -10.03
CA SER A 172 -7.51 -11.71 -9.65
C SER A 172 -6.98 -10.28 -9.53
N TYR A 173 -6.29 -10.00 -8.43
CA TYR A 173 -5.54 -8.77 -8.22
C TYR A 173 -4.06 -9.09 -7.94
N ASP A 174 -3.53 -10.17 -8.53
CA ASP A 174 -2.17 -10.70 -8.30
C ASP A 174 -1.05 -9.64 -8.45
N TYR A 175 -1.15 -8.80 -9.48
CA TYR A 175 -0.26 -7.67 -9.75
C TYR A 175 1.20 -8.05 -10.08
N ASP A 176 1.51 -9.32 -10.33
CA ASP A 176 2.89 -9.83 -10.40
C ASP A 176 3.69 -9.39 -9.15
N ALA A 177 3.02 -9.43 -8.01
CA ALA A 177 3.54 -8.97 -6.72
C ALA A 177 4.59 -9.95 -6.17
N PRO A 178 5.49 -9.52 -5.27
CA PRO A 178 6.41 -10.40 -4.55
C PRO A 178 5.71 -11.55 -3.80
N LEU A 179 4.49 -11.32 -3.30
CA LEU A 179 3.60 -12.37 -2.82
C LEU A 179 2.41 -12.49 -3.77
N ASP A 180 2.23 -13.67 -4.38
CA ASP A 180 1.19 -13.91 -5.38
C ASP A 180 -0.23 -13.78 -4.78
N GLU A 181 -1.26 -13.90 -5.63
CA GLU A 181 -2.67 -13.85 -5.23
C GLU A 181 -3.01 -14.79 -4.06
N TYR A 182 -2.36 -15.94 -3.97
CA TYR A 182 -2.59 -16.97 -2.95
C TYR A 182 -1.70 -16.80 -1.71
N GLY A 183 -0.77 -15.84 -1.74
CA GLY A 183 0.19 -15.56 -0.69
C GLY A 183 1.45 -16.42 -0.73
N LEU A 184 1.72 -17.10 -1.84
CA LEU A 184 2.98 -17.80 -2.06
C LEU A 184 4.09 -16.82 -2.45
N LEU A 185 5.34 -17.22 -2.23
CA LEU A 185 6.49 -16.42 -2.62
C LEU A 185 6.66 -16.46 -4.14
N ASN A 186 6.55 -15.30 -4.80
CA ASN A 186 6.81 -15.18 -6.23
C ASN A 186 8.33 -15.06 -6.45
N GLU A 187 8.99 -16.19 -6.62
CA GLU A 187 10.43 -16.23 -6.91
C GLU A 187 10.72 -16.10 -8.41
N PRO A 188 11.82 -15.42 -8.81
CA PRO A 188 12.89 -14.90 -7.96
C PRO A 188 12.64 -13.51 -7.35
N LYS A 189 11.48 -12.90 -7.63
CA LYS A 189 11.20 -11.50 -7.28
C LYS A 189 11.23 -11.25 -5.77
N TYR A 190 10.59 -12.11 -4.99
CA TYR A 190 10.58 -12.00 -3.54
C TYR A 190 12.00 -12.04 -2.96
N GLY A 191 12.79 -13.07 -3.32
CA GLY A 191 14.17 -13.22 -2.86
C GLY A 191 15.06 -12.05 -3.30
N HIS A 192 14.92 -11.60 -4.54
CA HIS A 192 15.72 -10.49 -5.08
C HIS A 192 15.44 -9.17 -4.35
N MET A 193 14.17 -8.86 -4.07
CA MET A 193 13.81 -7.66 -3.27
C MET A 193 14.30 -7.78 -1.83
N ARG A 194 14.17 -8.97 -1.21
CA ARG A 194 14.67 -9.23 0.14
C ARG A 194 16.17 -8.95 0.24
N ASP A 195 16.95 -9.42 -0.72
CA ASP A 195 18.40 -9.25 -0.68
C ASP A 195 18.82 -7.81 -0.99
N LEU A 196 18.07 -7.09 -1.84
CA LEU A 196 18.19 -5.63 -2.00
C LEU A 196 17.93 -4.88 -0.68
N HIS A 197 16.85 -5.22 0.05
CA HIS A 197 16.55 -4.59 1.34
C HIS A 197 17.67 -4.79 2.35
N LYS A 198 18.25 -5.99 2.41
CA LYS A 198 19.43 -6.25 3.26
C LYS A 198 20.60 -5.34 2.86
N ALA A 199 20.88 -5.20 1.57
CA ALA A 199 21.94 -4.31 1.09
C ALA A 199 21.69 -2.85 1.49
N ILE A 200 20.47 -2.33 1.34
CA ILE A 200 20.09 -0.97 1.76
C ILE A 200 20.29 -0.81 3.27
N LYS A 201 19.85 -1.78 4.08
CA LYS A 201 20.00 -1.75 5.55
C LYS A 201 21.47 -1.76 5.98
N LEU A 202 22.34 -2.45 5.26
CA LEU A 202 23.80 -2.44 5.51
C LEU A 202 24.41 -1.07 5.18
N LEU A 203 24.03 -0.45 4.07
CA LEU A 203 24.51 0.88 3.67
C LEU A 203 24.15 1.98 4.67
N ASN A 204 23.02 1.82 5.37
CA ASN A 204 22.56 2.79 6.37
C ASN A 204 23.20 2.59 7.76
N GLN A 205 24.12 1.64 7.94
CA GLN A 205 24.80 1.44 9.22
C GLN A 205 25.83 2.56 9.50
N PRO A 206 26.00 2.99 10.76
CA PRO A 206 26.92 4.08 11.13
C PRO A 206 28.36 3.84 10.69
N TRP A 207 28.83 2.59 10.75
CA TRP A 207 30.21 2.20 10.41
C TRP A 207 30.52 2.25 8.90
N PHE A 208 29.50 2.31 8.05
CA PHE A 208 29.67 2.48 6.60
C PHE A 208 29.80 3.95 6.18
N HIS A 209 29.36 4.91 7.01
CA HIS A 209 29.45 6.34 6.70
C HIS A 209 30.90 6.86 6.51
N PRO A 210 31.90 6.43 7.32
CA PRO A 210 33.30 6.76 7.07
C PRO A 210 33.83 6.20 5.74
N MET A 211 33.42 4.98 5.35
CA MET A 211 33.83 4.35 4.09
C MET A 211 33.18 5.03 2.86
N GLN A 212 31.92 5.47 2.95
CA GLN A 212 31.29 6.26 1.88
C GLN A 212 32.01 7.58 1.62
N LYS A 213 32.48 8.24 2.68
CA LYS A 213 33.30 9.46 2.58
C LYS A 213 34.70 9.19 2.01
N SER A 214 35.33 8.06 2.34
CA SER A 214 36.68 7.72 1.87
C SER A 214 36.72 7.14 0.44
N LEU A 215 35.65 6.50 -0.02
CA LEU A 215 35.58 5.89 -1.37
C LEU A 215 35.20 6.89 -2.46
N GLY A 216 34.75 8.10 -2.11
CA GLY A 216 34.23 9.08 -3.05
C GLY A 216 32.89 8.62 -3.65
N SER A 217 31.93 9.55 -3.75
CA SER A 217 30.56 9.26 -4.23
C SER A 217 30.49 8.61 -5.63
N GLU A 218 31.58 8.64 -6.40
CA GLU A 218 31.69 8.05 -7.75
C GLU A 218 32.06 6.57 -7.78
N LYS A 219 32.80 6.02 -6.81
CA LYS A 219 33.19 4.60 -6.86
C LYS A 219 32.05 3.67 -6.45
N ILE A 220 31.17 4.10 -5.54
CA ILE A 220 29.97 3.31 -5.17
C ILE A 220 28.97 3.28 -6.33
N LYS A 221 28.87 4.35 -7.13
CA LYS A 221 28.05 4.37 -8.36
C LYS A 221 28.47 3.31 -9.40
N ARG A 222 29.74 2.89 -9.41
CA ARG A 222 30.26 1.83 -10.30
C ARG A 222 30.06 0.41 -9.80
N LEU A 223 29.78 0.22 -8.51
CA LEU A 223 29.52 -1.12 -7.92
C LEU A 223 28.05 -1.56 -8.07
N LEU A 224 27.18 -0.66 -8.52
CA LEU A 224 25.74 -0.86 -8.73
C LEU A 224 25.33 -0.80 -10.22
N MET A 225 26.31 -0.77 -11.14
CA MET A 225 26.15 -0.95 -12.59
C MET A 225 26.72 -2.30 -13.00
#